data_AF-A0A2K9PWF5-F1
#
_entry.id   AF-A0A2K9PWF5-F1
#
_cell.length_a   1.000
_cell.length_b   1.000
_cell.length_c   1.000
_cell.angle_alpha   90.00
_cell.angle_beta   90.00
_cell.angle_gamma   90.00
#
_symmetry.space_group_name_H-M   'P 1'
#
loop_
_entity.id
_entity.type
_entity.pdbx_description
1 polymer ?
#
loop_
_entity_poly.entity_id
_entity_poly.type
_entity_poly.pdbx_seq_one_letter_code
_entity_poly.pdbx_strand_id
1 'polypeptide(L)'
;MEQNEIIETSKNYPLAFKSMDVSLIDVFFAKNATKTGFMYNYESGSWMDISTVEITEIKNWVTDYNKSDIMPDSEAKVEILDQQDRIAVVKVEMDWAPNRKGCDYLFLVKEDTWLIDKILWQSIL
;
A
#
# COMPACT_ATOMS: atom_id res chain seq x y z
N MET A 1 2.32 -14.71 16.41
CA MET A 1 3.44 -13.76 16.55
C MET A 1 3.82 -13.22 15.18
N GLU A 2 4.11 -14.08 14.19
CA GLU A 2 4.44 -13.64 12.82
C GLU A 2 3.28 -12.98 12.06
N GLN A 3 2.05 -13.50 12.18
CA GLN A 3 0.87 -12.87 11.56
C GLN A 3 0.63 -11.44 12.07
N ASN A 4 0.94 -11.16 13.33
CA ASN A 4 0.79 -9.82 13.88
C ASN A 4 1.78 -8.86 13.23
N GLU A 5 3.02 -9.30 13.01
CA GLU A 5 4.05 -8.51 12.34
C GLU A 5 3.69 -8.28 10.86
N ILE A 6 3.18 -9.29 10.15
CA ILE A 6 2.67 -9.14 8.78
C ILE A 6 1.55 -8.08 8.73
N ILE A 7 0.59 -8.16 9.66
CA ILE A 7 -0.52 -7.20 9.74
C ILE A 7 0.01 -5.80 10.07
N GLU A 8 0.95 -5.68 11.00
CA GLU A 8 1.57 -4.42 11.38
C GLU A 8 2.31 -3.77 10.21
N THR A 9 3.21 -4.52 9.54
CA THR A 9 3.90 -4.08 8.33
C THR A 9 2.89 -3.61 7.28
N SER A 10 1.81 -4.37 7.06
CA SER A 10 0.78 -4.05 6.07
C SER A 10 -0.05 -2.82 6.42
N LYS A 11 -0.30 -2.54 7.71
CA LYS A 11 -1.01 -1.35 8.18
C LYS A 11 -0.14 -0.09 8.15
N ASN A 12 1.17 -0.23 8.31
CA ASN A 12 2.09 0.91 8.25
C ASN A 12 2.22 1.48 6.83
N TYR A 13 1.97 0.68 5.79
CA TYR A 13 1.91 1.18 4.41
C TYR A 13 0.90 2.33 4.22
N PRO A 14 -0.41 2.13 4.42
CA PRO A 14 -1.36 3.22 4.24
C PRO A 14 -1.23 4.32 5.31
N LEU A 15 -0.76 3.96 6.51
CA LEU A 15 -0.45 4.94 7.54
C LEU A 15 0.63 5.93 7.07
N ALA A 16 1.68 5.46 6.38
CA ALA A 16 2.71 6.33 5.80
C ALA A 16 2.10 7.43 4.93
N PHE A 17 1.12 7.10 4.10
CA PHE A 17 0.43 8.08 3.25
C PHE A 17 -0.46 9.03 4.07
N LYS A 18 -1.21 8.50 5.04
CA LYS A 18 -2.11 9.30 5.91
C LYS A 18 -1.33 10.30 6.77
N SER A 19 -0.25 9.84 7.40
CA SER A 19 0.63 10.68 8.25
C SER A 19 1.67 11.46 7.47
N MET A 20 1.80 11.21 6.16
CA MET A 20 2.88 11.72 5.31
C MET A 20 4.29 11.41 5.85
N ASP A 21 4.43 10.28 6.54
CA ASP A 21 5.69 9.87 7.19
C ASP A 21 6.48 8.91 6.32
N VAL A 22 7.50 9.45 5.64
CA VAL A 22 8.42 8.68 4.78
C VAL A 22 9.23 7.66 5.57
N SER A 23 9.48 7.87 6.86
CA SER A 23 10.28 6.93 7.66
C SER A 23 9.61 5.56 7.78
N LEU A 24 8.28 5.49 7.68
CA LEU A 24 7.55 4.23 7.63
C LEU A 24 7.84 3.44 6.34
N ILE A 25 8.12 4.13 5.23
CA ILE A 25 8.58 3.46 4.00
C ILE A 25 9.98 2.91 4.19
N ASP A 26 10.89 3.66 4.84
CA ASP A 26 12.25 3.19 5.12
C ASP A 26 12.30 1.94 6.03
N VAL A 27 11.33 1.80 6.93
CA VAL A 27 11.27 0.71 7.90
C VAL A 27 10.57 -0.53 7.33
N PHE A 28 9.48 -0.35 6.58
CA PHE A 28 8.57 -1.45 6.23
C PHE A 28 8.64 -1.90 4.76
N PHE A 29 9.47 -1.28 3.93
CA PHE A 29 9.65 -1.67 2.53
C PHE A 29 11.04 -2.23 2.25
N ALA A 30 11.10 -3.21 1.34
CA ALA A 30 12.35 -3.65 0.77
C ALA A 30 12.98 -2.53 -0.07
N LYS A 31 14.32 -2.53 -0.17
CA LYS A 31 15.08 -1.47 -0.87
C LYS A 31 14.69 -1.26 -2.32
N ASN A 32 14.24 -2.31 -3.00
CA ASN A 32 13.85 -2.30 -4.41
C ASN A 32 12.35 -2.51 -4.59
N ALA A 33 11.56 -2.13 -3.58
CA ALA A 33 10.14 -2.40 -3.63
C ALA A 33 9.46 -1.56 -4.72
N THR A 34 8.46 -2.18 -5.34
CA THR A 34 7.73 -1.59 -6.48
C THR A 34 6.23 -1.55 -6.21
N LYS A 35 5.56 -0.54 -6.78
CA LYS A 35 4.09 -0.45 -6.77
C LYS A 35 3.58 -0.34 -8.21
N THR A 36 2.78 -1.32 -8.63
CA THR A 36 2.24 -1.41 -9.99
C THR A 36 0.72 -1.52 -9.95
N GLY A 37 0.00 -0.79 -10.79
CA GLY A 37 -1.45 -0.86 -10.75
C GLY A 37 -2.20 0.06 -11.70
N PHE A 38 -3.51 0.16 -11.46
CA PHE A 38 -4.47 0.84 -12.31
C PHE A 38 -5.36 1.78 -11.50
N MET A 39 -5.47 3.04 -11.94
CA MET A 39 -6.43 3.97 -11.39
C MET A 39 -7.69 4.01 -12.24
N TYR A 40 -8.86 3.97 -11.61
CA TYR A 40 -10.10 4.28 -12.29
C TYR A 40 -10.34 5.80 -12.28
N ASN A 41 -10.53 6.38 -13.45
CA ASN A 41 -10.95 7.77 -13.58
C ASN A 41 -12.48 7.84 -13.48
N TYR A 42 -12.97 8.17 -12.29
CA TYR A 42 -14.41 8.26 -11.97
C TYR A 42 -15.16 9.35 -12.75
N GLU A 43 -14.48 10.38 -13.26
CA GLU A 43 -15.11 11.44 -14.06
C GLU A 43 -15.39 10.97 -15.49
N SER A 44 -14.43 10.27 -16.09
CA SER A 44 -14.54 9.73 -17.45
C SER A 44 -15.17 8.33 -17.52
N GLY A 45 -15.25 7.61 -16.40
CA GLY A 45 -15.73 6.24 -16.33
C GLY A 45 -14.79 5.23 -17.02
N SER A 46 -13.48 5.46 -16.96
CA SER A 46 -12.49 4.64 -17.67
C SER A 46 -11.27 4.29 -16.81
N TRP A 47 -10.63 3.16 -17.13
CA TRP A 47 -9.36 2.77 -16.52
C TRP A 47 -8.21 3.55 -17.18
N MET A 48 -7.31 4.06 -16.34
CA MET A 48 -6.04 4.62 -16.79
C MET A 48 -5.06 3.51 -17.17
N ASP A 49 -4.01 3.87 -17.90
CA ASP A 49 -2.91 2.97 -18.22
C ASP A 49 -2.23 2.44 -16.94
N ILE A 50 -1.57 1.29 -17.09
CA ILE A 50 -0.75 0.72 -16.02
C ILE A 50 0.35 1.70 -15.60
N SER A 51 0.53 1.87 -14.30
CA SER A 51 1.62 2.65 -13.73
C SER A 51 2.45 1.77 -12.82
N THR A 52 3.77 1.74 -13.04
CA THR A 52 4.75 1.13 -12.16
C THR A 52 5.66 2.22 -11.62
N VAL A 53 5.86 2.23 -10.31
CA VAL A 53 6.75 3.15 -9.62
C VAL A 53 7.69 2.40 -8.68
N GLU A 54 8.89 2.94 -8.55
CA GLU A 54 9.95 2.45 -7.67
C GLU A 54 9.85 3.12 -6.29
N ILE A 55 10.61 2.61 -5.32
CA ILE A 55 10.60 3.09 -3.93
C ILE A 55 10.77 4.62 -3.79
N THR A 56 11.59 5.24 -4.63
CA THR A 56 11.85 6.69 -4.60
C THR A 56 10.58 7.48 -4.94
N GLU A 57 9.83 7.04 -5.94
CA GLU A 57 8.55 7.66 -6.30
C GLU A 57 7.47 7.39 -5.25
N ILE A 58 7.45 6.20 -4.66
CA ILE A 58 6.54 5.89 -3.53
C ILE A 58 6.75 6.88 -2.38
N LYS A 59 8.02 7.18 -2.03
CA LYS A 59 8.35 8.16 -0.99
C LYS A 59 7.88 9.57 -1.37
N ASN A 60 8.04 9.97 -2.63
CA ASN A 60 7.52 11.27 -3.10
C ASN A 60 6.00 11.32 -2.94
N TRP A 61 5.28 10.26 -3.33
CA TRP A 61 3.84 10.19 -3.15
C TRP A 61 3.42 10.28 -1.69
N VAL A 62 4.14 9.63 -0.76
CA VAL A 62 3.88 9.77 0.68
C VAL A 62 3.92 11.23 1.13
N THR A 63 4.89 12.02 0.65
CA THR A 63 5.00 13.43 1.04
C THR A 63 3.93 14.33 0.43
N ASP A 64 3.31 13.92 -0.67
CA ASP A 64 2.42 14.76 -1.47
C ASP A 64 0.94 14.39 -1.33
N TYR A 65 0.64 13.10 -1.18
CA TYR A 65 -0.71 12.55 -1.38
C TYR A 65 -1.73 13.16 -0.43
N ASN A 66 -1.39 13.25 0.86
CA ASN A 66 -2.30 13.72 1.90
C ASN A 66 -2.09 15.18 2.32
N LYS A 67 -1.42 16.01 1.51
CA LYS A 67 -1.17 17.44 1.84
C LYS A 67 -2.42 18.27 2.13
N SER A 68 -3.56 17.87 1.55
CA SER A 68 -4.86 18.51 1.76
C SER A 68 -5.79 17.70 2.66
N ASP A 69 -5.25 16.75 3.43
CA ASP A 69 -5.99 15.83 4.31
C ASP A 69 -7.16 15.14 3.60
N ILE A 70 -6.89 14.62 2.40
CA ILE A 70 -7.89 13.96 1.55
C ILE A 70 -8.22 12.55 2.02
N MET A 71 -7.30 11.88 2.71
CA MET A 71 -7.50 10.50 3.15
C MET A 71 -8.51 10.47 4.31
N PRO A 72 -9.59 9.67 4.23
CA PRO A 72 -10.52 9.50 5.34
C PRO A 72 -9.85 8.84 6.55
N ASP A 73 -10.46 8.99 7.74
CA ASP A 73 -9.99 8.32 8.98
C ASP A 73 -10.42 6.85 9.09
N SER A 74 -11.02 6.29 8.03
CA SER A 74 -11.38 4.88 7.96
C SER A 74 -10.15 3.98 8.08
N GLU A 75 -10.24 2.96 8.91
CA GLU A 75 -9.16 1.98 9.02
C GLU A 75 -9.03 1.12 7.76
N ALA A 76 -7.78 0.82 7.39
CA ALA A 76 -7.50 -0.16 6.35
C ALA A 76 -7.89 -1.57 6.82
N LYS A 77 -8.67 -2.28 6.00
CA LYS A 77 -8.98 -3.69 6.19
C LYS A 77 -7.83 -4.52 5.64
N VAL A 78 -7.21 -5.33 6.50
CA VAL A 78 -6.06 -6.18 6.16
C VAL A 78 -6.45 -7.65 6.29
N GLU A 79 -6.14 -8.43 5.26
CA GLU A 79 -6.42 -9.88 5.19
C GLU A 79 -5.18 -10.61 4.68
N ILE A 80 -4.61 -11.51 5.48
CA ILE A 80 -3.53 -12.40 5.04
C ILE A 80 -4.14 -13.49 4.16
N LEU A 81 -3.77 -13.54 2.88
CA LEU A 81 -4.28 -14.51 1.92
C LEU A 81 -3.46 -15.81 1.94
N ASP A 82 -2.15 -15.68 2.08
CA ASP A 82 -1.23 -16.80 2.19
C ASP A 82 0.02 -16.38 2.99
N GLN A 83 0.62 -17.34 3.68
CA GLN A 83 1.85 -17.16 4.45
C GLN A 83 2.68 -18.44 4.38
N GLN A 84 3.95 -18.27 4.05
CA GLN A 84 5.00 -19.27 4.14
C GLN A 84 6.12 -18.73 5.04
N ASP A 85 7.16 -19.52 5.29
CA ASP A 85 8.26 -19.17 6.22
C ASP A 85 8.94 -17.83 5.91
N ARG A 86 9.02 -17.47 4.62
CA ARG A 86 9.79 -16.32 4.11
C ARG A 86 9.00 -15.33 3.27
N ILE A 87 7.76 -15.64 2.95
CA ILE A 87 6.90 -14.82 2.08
C ILE A 87 5.47 -14.82 2.59
N ALA A 88 4.76 -13.73 2.32
CA ALA A 88 3.33 -13.63 2.58
C ALA A 88 2.65 -12.80 1.49
N VAL A 89 1.37 -13.07 1.27
CA VAL A 89 0.51 -12.27 0.40
C VAL A 89 -0.62 -11.73 1.23
N VAL A 90 -0.80 -10.41 1.20
CA VAL A 90 -1.79 -9.70 2.01
C VAL A 90 -2.66 -8.85 1.10
N LYS A 91 -3.97 -8.84 1.36
CA LYS A 91 -4.90 -7.92 0.74
C LYS A 91 -5.19 -6.76 1.70
N VAL A 92 -5.10 -5.54 1.19
CA VAL A 92 -5.45 -4.31 1.89
C VAL A 92 -6.56 -3.62 1.12
N GLU A 93 -7.67 -3.32 1.80
CA GLU A 93 -8.73 -2.47 1.28
C GLU A 93 -8.90 -1.24 2.15
N MET A 94 -9.03 -0.08 1.52
CA MET A 94 -9.21 1.19 2.22
C MET A 94 -9.79 2.25 1.31
N ASP A 95 -10.30 3.32 1.92
CA ASP A 95 -10.62 4.55 1.21
C ASP A 95 -9.36 5.42 1.13
N TRP A 96 -8.91 5.67 -0.09
CA TRP A 96 -7.75 6.51 -0.36
C TRP A 96 -8.13 8.00 -0.45
N ALA A 97 -9.38 8.30 -0.81
CA ALA A 97 -9.98 9.63 -0.78
C ALA A 97 -11.52 9.48 -0.64
N PRO A 98 -12.29 10.57 -0.45
CA PRO A 98 -13.74 10.46 -0.33
C PRO A 98 -14.33 9.85 -1.61
N ASN A 99 -15.09 8.76 -1.44
CA ASN A 99 -15.66 7.97 -2.54
C ASN A 99 -14.62 7.36 -3.50
N ARG A 100 -13.37 7.17 -3.05
CA ARG A 100 -12.31 6.51 -3.83
C ARG A 100 -11.71 5.36 -3.03
N LYS A 101 -12.29 4.18 -3.19
CA LYS A 101 -11.81 2.97 -2.54
C LYS A 101 -10.74 2.29 -3.40
N GLY A 102 -9.75 1.69 -2.76
CA GLY A 102 -8.70 0.91 -3.41
C GLY A 102 -8.55 -0.49 -2.81
N CYS A 103 -7.96 -1.36 -3.63
CA CYS A 103 -7.54 -2.70 -3.25
C CYS A 103 -6.08 -2.86 -3.63
N ASP A 104 -5.27 -3.25 -2.65
CA ASP A 104 -3.83 -3.40 -2.76
C ASP A 104 -3.44 -4.81 -2.30
N TYR A 105 -2.79 -5.57 -3.16
CA TYR A 105 -2.15 -6.83 -2.83
C TYR A 105 -0.68 -6.57 -2.53
N LEU A 106 -0.29 -6.80 -1.27
CA LEU A 106 1.07 -6.67 -0.79
C LEU A 106 1.74 -8.04 -0.85
N PHE A 107 2.90 -8.10 -1.50
CA PHE A 107 3.81 -9.24 -1.46
C PHE A 107 4.91 -8.88 -0.48
N LEU A 108 4.96 -9.61 0.62
CA LEU A 108 5.93 -9.41 1.68
C LEU A 108 7.00 -10.48 1.63
N VAL A 109 8.20 -10.10 2.02
CA VAL A 109 9.36 -10.98 2.20
C VAL A 109 9.88 -10.85 3.63
N LYS A 110 10.44 -11.93 4.17
CA LYS A 110 11.02 -11.96 5.52
C LYS A 110 12.54 -12.11 5.45
N GLU A 111 13.24 -11.04 5.77
CA GLU A 111 14.67 -11.07 6.06
C GLU A 111 14.86 -11.34 7.57
N ASP A 112 15.13 -10.30 8.35
CA ASP A 112 15.05 -10.30 9.81
C ASP A 112 13.66 -9.90 10.31
N THR A 113 12.99 -9.02 9.56
CA THR A 113 11.60 -8.57 9.76
C THR A 113 10.81 -8.72 8.46
N TRP A 114 9.48 -8.61 8.55
CA TRP A 114 8.61 -8.59 7.38
C TRP A 114 8.64 -7.23 6.67
N LEU A 115 8.96 -7.26 5.37
CA LEU A 115 9.07 -6.09 4.50
C LEU A 115 8.16 -6.23 3.28
N ILE A 116 7.61 -5.13 2.81
CA ILE A 116 6.84 -5.06 1.56
C ILE A 116 7.82 -5.00 0.38
N ASP A 117 7.78 -6.01 -0.49
CA ASP A 117 8.60 -6.07 -1.72
C ASP A 117 7.83 -5.57 -2.94
N LYS A 118 6.54 -5.90 -3.03
CA LYS A 118 5.73 -5.49 -4.18
C LYS A 118 4.31 -5.19 -3.79
N ILE A 119 3.73 -4.20 -4.46
CA ILE A 119 2.32 -3.85 -4.35
C ILE A 119 1.69 -3.93 -5.73
N LEU A 120 0.63 -4.72 -5.85
CA LEU A 120 -0.30 -4.67 -6.98
C LEU A 120 -1.59 -3.99 -6.54
N TRP A 121 -1.99 -2.91 -7.20
CA TRP A 121 -3.14 -2.11 -6.75
C TRP A 121 -4.14 -1.79 -7.85
N GLN A 122 -5.40 -1.58 -7.46
CA GLN A 122 -6.41 -0.98 -8.33
C GLN A 122 -7.50 -0.24 -7.53
N SER A 123 -8.22 0.66 -8.19
CA SER A 123 -9.48 1.21 -7.66
C SER A 123 -10.56 0.12 -7.51
N ILE A 124 -11.49 0.31 -6.57
CA ILE A 124 -12.69 -0.52 -6.43
C ILE A 124 -13.89 0.29 -6.94
N LEU A 125 -14.73 -0.34 -7.77
CA LEU A 125 -15.95 0.24 -8.36
C LEU A 125 -17.20 -0.07 -7.53
#